data_AF-A0A7W0M679-F1
#
_entry.id   AF-A0A7W0M679-F1
#
_cell.length_a   1.000
_cell.length_b   1.000
_cell.length_c   1.000
_cell.angle_alpha   90.00
_cell.angle_beta   90.00
_cell.angle_gamma   90.00
#
_symmetry.space_group_name_H-M   'P 1'
#
loop_
_entity.id
_entity.type
_entity.pdbx_description
1 polymer ?
#
loop_
_entity_poly.entity_id
_entity_poly.type
_entity_poly.pdbx_seq_one_letter_code
_entity_poly.pdbx_strand_id
1 'polypeptide(L)'
;MNSRSRRFVSLSLAAVAFISGCNTYPEVASREAISLIAALRTACNTKSPQRLDRVNQSIERAHANGTLSPHEHAAFADIVSLARNGQWQDAEYACADFQEAQIR
;
A
#
# COMPACT_ATOMS: atom_id res chain seq x y z
N MET A 1 50.48 -15.67 23.54
CA MET A 1 50.94 -14.49 22.75
C MET A 1 49.75 -14.01 21.93
N ASN A 2 49.49 -12.70 21.91
CA ASN A 2 48.11 -12.20 22.05
C ASN A 2 47.75 -11.17 20.96
N SER A 3 46.63 -11.37 20.26
CA SER A 3 45.88 -10.33 19.52
C SER A 3 44.47 -10.88 19.24
N ARG A 4 43.36 -10.32 19.77
CA ARG A 4 42.75 -9.00 19.45
C ARG A 4 42.67 -8.80 17.93
N SER A 5 41.54 -8.64 17.24
CA SER A 5 40.14 -8.37 17.63
C SER A 5 39.23 -9.13 16.63
N ARG A 6 37.97 -8.82 16.28
CA ARG A 6 37.02 -7.73 16.62
C ARG A 6 35.59 -8.25 16.48
N ARG A 7 34.69 -7.88 17.40
CA ARG A 7 33.26 -8.22 17.29
C ARG A 7 32.60 -7.31 16.24
N PHE A 8 31.95 -7.88 15.24
CA PHE A 8 31.07 -7.14 14.35
C PHE A 8 29.63 -7.30 14.84
N VAL A 9 29.11 -6.25 15.48
CA VAL A 9 27.68 -6.10 15.76
C VAL A 9 27.06 -5.48 14.52
N SER A 10 26.40 -6.29 13.69
CA SER A 10 25.66 -5.80 12.54
C SER A 10 24.32 -5.23 13.01
N LEU A 11 24.30 -3.89 13.11
CA LEU A 11 23.12 -3.11 13.45
C LEU A 11 22.16 -3.08 12.26
N SER A 12 21.18 -3.99 12.21
CA SER A 12 20.17 -4.00 11.15
C SER A 12 19.24 -2.78 11.28
N LEU A 13 19.50 -1.80 10.43
CA LEU A 13 18.83 -0.51 10.38
C LEU A 13 17.34 -0.66 10.02
N ALA A 14 16.45 -0.18 10.90
CA ALA A 14 15.03 -0.12 10.61
C ALA A 14 14.74 0.96 9.57
N ALA A 15 14.31 0.56 8.37
CA ALA A 15 13.90 1.47 7.30
C ALA A 15 12.50 2.02 7.60
N VAL A 16 12.42 3.12 8.36
CA VAL A 16 11.18 3.89 8.54
C VAL A 16 10.93 4.71 7.27
N ALA A 17 10.11 4.16 6.36
CA ALA A 17 9.67 4.86 5.17
C ALA A 17 8.58 5.89 5.52
N PHE A 18 8.99 7.12 5.86
CA PHE A 18 8.09 8.27 5.89
C PHE A 18 7.68 8.64 4.46
N ILE A 19 6.54 8.12 4.00
CA ILE A 19 5.90 8.52 2.74
C ILE A 19 4.59 9.24 3.08
N SER A 20 4.70 10.46 3.61
CA SER A 20 3.55 11.34 3.85
C SER A 20 3.51 12.43 2.78
N GLY A 21 2.53 12.35 1.86
CA GLY A 21 2.04 13.53 1.15
C GLY A 21 2.54 13.81 -0.28
N CYS A 22 2.92 12.81 -1.07
CA CYS A 22 3.16 12.99 -2.53
C CYS A 22 2.33 12.03 -3.41
N ASN A 23 1.25 11.46 -2.88
CA ASN A 23 0.36 10.60 -3.68
C ASN A 23 -0.66 11.47 -4.43
N THR A 24 -0.26 12.00 -5.58
CA THR A 24 -1.21 12.54 -6.57
C THR A 24 -1.95 11.37 -7.19
N TYR A 25 -3.13 11.03 -6.68
CA TYR A 25 -3.95 9.97 -7.26
C TYR A 25 -4.35 10.29 -8.71
N PRO A 26 -4.53 9.28 -9.58
CA PRO A 26 -4.99 9.52 -10.94
C PRO A 26 -6.40 10.14 -10.91
N GLU A 27 -6.62 11.17 -11.73
CA GLU A 27 -7.87 11.94 -11.82
C GLU A 27 -9.03 11.14 -12.42
N VAL A 28 -8.72 10.09 -13.20
CA VAL A 28 -9.73 9.18 -13.77
C VAL A 28 -9.29 7.73 -13.60
N ALA A 29 -9.84 7.05 -12.61
CA ALA A 29 -9.65 5.63 -12.37
C ALA A 29 -10.66 4.77 -13.15
N SER A 30 -10.23 3.56 -13.48
CA SER A 30 -11.06 2.52 -14.08
C SER A 30 -12.23 2.11 -13.16
N ARG A 31 -13.33 1.58 -13.72
CA ARG A 31 -14.41 0.97 -12.90
C ARG A 31 -13.88 -0.14 -11.98
N GLU A 32 -12.87 -0.87 -12.45
CA GLU A 32 -12.19 -1.90 -11.68
C GLU A 32 -11.50 -1.28 -10.45
N ALA A 33 -10.69 -0.23 -10.63
CA ALA A 33 -10.07 0.50 -9.54
C ALA A 33 -11.10 1.05 -8.53
N ILE A 34 -12.22 1.61 -8.98
CA ILE A 34 -13.31 2.07 -8.09
C ILE A 34 -13.84 0.91 -7.21
N SER A 35 -13.96 -0.30 -7.76
CA SER A 35 -14.39 -1.47 -6.99
C SER A 35 -13.30 -1.96 -6.02
N LEU A 36 -12.04 -1.95 -6.45
CA LEU A 36 -10.89 -2.40 -5.68
C LEU A 36 -10.59 -1.46 -4.51
N ILE A 37 -10.70 -0.14 -4.69
CA ILE A 37 -10.47 0.83 -3.61
C ILE A 37 -11.57 0.75 -2.54
N ALA A 38 -12.83 0.47 -2.91
CA ALA A 38 -13.89 0.22 -1.94
C ALA A 38 -13.67 -1.08 -1.15
N ALA A 39 -13.19 -2.13 -1.81
CA ALA A 39 -12.82 -3.40 -1.16
C ALA A 39 -11.60 -3.23 -0.24
N LEU A 40 -10.60 -2.46 -0.65
CA LEU A 40 -9.38 -2.17 0.12
C LEU A 40 -9.70 -1.30 1.34
N ARG A 41 -10.51 -0.23 1.18
CA ARG A 41 -11.02 0.57 2.29
C ARG A 41 -11.75 -0.30 3.32
N THR A 42 -12.57 -1.25 2.85
CA THR A 42 -13.25 -2.22 3.72
C THR A 42 -12.26 -3.11 4.47
N ALA A 43 -11.17 -3.56 3.83
CA ALA A 43 -10.12 -4.34 4.47
C ALA A 43 -9.35 -3.53 5.53
N CYS A 44 -9.05 -2.25 5.26
CA CYS A 44 -8.39 -1.33 6.18
C CYS A 44 -9.27 -1.00 7.40
N ASN A 45 -10.51 -0.59 7.18
CA ASN A 45 -11.48 -0.27 8.23
C ASN A 45 -11.75 -1.48 9.15
N THR A 46 -11.92 -2.67 8.58
CA THR A 46 -12.09 -3.92 9.36
C THR A 46 -10.78 -4.51 9.89
N LYS A 47 -9.63 -3.85 9.63
CA LYS A 47 -8.26 -4.27 10.03
C LYS A 47 -8.00 -5.74 9.79
N SER A 48 -8.40 -6.24 8.60
CA SER A 48 -8.49 -7.67 8.31
C SER A 48 -7.41 -8.11 7.31
N PRO A 49 -6.32 -8.77 7.77
CA PRO A 49 -5.25 -9.23 6.88
C PRO A 49 -5.75 -10.18 5.79
N GLN A 50 -6.70 -11.05 6.12
CA GLN A 50 -7.30 -11.97 5.13
C GLN A 50 -8.06 -11.22 4.02
N ARG A 51 -8.72 -10.09 4.33
CA ARG A 51 -9.35 -9.25 3.30
C ARG A 51 -8.31 -8.47 2.50
N LEU A 52 -7.27 -7.97 3.17
CA LEU A 52 -6.15 -7.26 2.55
C LEU A 52 -5.42 -8.14 1.53
N ASP A 53 -5.08 -9.39 1.87
CA ASP A 53 -4.41 -10.30 0.94
C ASP A 53 -5.31 -10.70 -0.25
N ARG A 54 -6.63 -10.85 -0.03
CA ARG A 54 -7.58 -11.12 -1.12
C ARG A 54 -7.69 -9.94 -2.08
N VAL A 55 -7.85 -8.70 -1.59
CA VAL A 55 -7.94 -7.53 -2.47
C VAL A 55 -6.60 -7.25 -3.14
N ASN A 56 -5.46 -7.46 -2.46
CA ASN A 56 -4.14 -7.36 -3.09
C ASN A 56 -4.00 -8.36 -4.26
N GLN A 57 -4.44 -9.61 -4.09
CA GLN A 57 -4.44 -10.58 -5.20
C GLN A 57 -5.33 -10.14 -6.37
N SER A 58 -6.46 -9.46 -6.12
CA SER A 58 -7.28 -8.89 -7.19
C SER A 58 -6.60 -7.71 -7.88
N ILE A 59 -5.95 -6.81 -7.13
CA ILE A 59 -5.16 -5.69 -7.64
C ILE A 59 -4.03 -6.19 -8.56
N GLU A 60 -3.25 -7.17 -8.12
CA GLU A 60 -2.17 -7.77 -8.94
C GLU A 60 -2.71 -8.40 -10.23
N ARG A 61 -3.86 -9.10 -10.17
CA ARG A 61 -4.49 -9.67 -11.37
C ARG A 61 -5.01 -8.58 -12.31
N ALA A 62 -5.64 -7.53 -11.78
CA ALA A 62 -6.17 -6.45 -12.60
C ALA A 62 -5.05 -5.66 -13.29
N HIS A 63 -3.91 -5.46 -12.63
CA HIS A 63 -2.70 -4.89 -13.27
C HIS A 63 -2.07 -5.84 -14.30
N ALA A 64 -1.89 -7.13 -13.97
CA ALA A 64 -1.35 -8.12 -14.89
C ALA A 64 -2.21 -8.31 -16.16
N ASN A 65 -3.53 -8.12 -16.04
CA ASN A 65 -4.48 -8.15 -17.15
C ASN A 65 -4.62 -6.79 -17.89
N GLY A 66 -3.81 -5.77 -17.54
CA GLY A 66 -3.85 -4.44 -18.15
C GLY A 66 -5.14 -3.64 -17.88
N THR A 67 -5.92 -4.04 -16.86
CA THR A 67 -7.16 -3.35 -16.45
C THR A 67 -6.89 -2.20 -15.48
N LEU A 68 -5.84 -2.32 -14.66
CA LEU A 68 -5.23 -1.20 -13.95
C LEU A 68 -4.03 -0.68 -14.73
N SER A 69 -3.91 0.63 -14.82
CA SER A 69 -2.67 1.29 -15.21
C SER A 69 -1.55 1.08 -14.16
N PRO A 70 -0.27 1.20 -14.54
CA PRO A 70 0.84 1.16 -13.58
C PRO A 70 0.74 2.25 -12.49
N HIS A 71 0.09 3.37 -12.79
CA HIS A 71 -0.11 4.47 -11.85
C HIS A 71 -1.20 4.16 -10.80
N GLU A 72 -2.33 3.58 -11.22
CA GLU A 72 -3.33 3.06 -10.28
C GLU A 72 -2.71 1.94 -9.42
N HIS A 73 -1.95 1.01 -10.03
CA HIS A 73 -1.30 -0.10 -9.31
C HIS A 73 -0.31 0.39 -8.25
N ALA A 74 0.53 1.38 -8.56
CA ALA A 74 1.44 1.98 -7.58
C ALA A 74 0.69 2.61 -6.39
N ALA A 75 -0.36 3.39 -6.66
CA ALA A 75 -1.17 4.00 -5.61
C ALA A 75 -1.89 2.94 -4.73
N PHE A 76 -2.32 1.82 -5.31
CA PHE A 76 -2.83 0.68 -4.53
C PHE A 76 -1.75 0.02 -3.68
N ALA A 77 -0.53 -0.17 -4.22
CA ALA A 77 0.57 -0.81 -3.51
C ALA A 77 1.02 0.00 -2.28
N ASP A 78 1.03 1.33 -2.36
CA ASP A 78 1.34 2.21 -1.22
C ASP A 78 0.31 2.05 -0.08
N ILE A 79 -0.98 2.00 -0.41
CA ILE A 79 -2.06 1.79 0.56
C ILE A 79 -1.97 0.40 1.20
N VAL A 80 -1.68 -0.64 0.41
CA VAL A 80 -1.46 -1.99 0.95
C VAL A 80 -0.22 -2.03 1.84
N SER A 81 0.84 -1.29 1.51
CA SER A 81 2.06 -1.17 2.34
C SER A 81 1.74 -0.58 3.71
N LEU A 82 1.02 0.54 3.77
CA LEU A 82 0.53 1.14 5.02
C LEU A 82 -0.27 0.12 5.86
N ALA A 83 -1.23 -0.56 5.24
CA ALA A 83 -2.06 -1.56 5.91
C ALA A 83 -1.22 -2.75 6.45
N ARG A 84 -0.25 -3.25 5.67
CA ARG A 84 0.68 -4.33 6.08
C ARG A 84 1.61 -3.92 7.22
N ASN A 85 2.02 -2.65 7.29
CA ASN A 85 2.80 -2.09 8.39
C ASN A 85 1.95 -1.85 9.66
N GLY A 86 0.65 -2.20 9.65
CA GLY A 86 -0.26 -1.97 10.76
C GLY A 86 -0.80 -0.54 10.86
N GLN A 87 -0.48 0.32 9.90
CA GLN A 87 -0.97 1.70 9.77
C GLN A 87 -2.38 1.72 9.14
N TRP A 88 -3.30 0.94 9.72
CA TRP A 88 -4.64 0.70 9.18
C TRP A 88 -5.46 1.97 8.99
N GLN A 89 -5.28 2.95 9.88
CA GLN A 89 -5.98 4.23 9.83
C GLN A 89 -5.43 5.13 8.72
N ASP A 90 -4.10 5.21 8.58
CA ASP A 90 -3.45 5.95 7.48
C ASP A 90 -3.83 5.33 6.12
N ALA A 91 -3.90 3.99 6.04
CA ALA A 91 -4.36 3.28 4.86
C ALA A 91 -5.84 3.52 4.55
N GLU A 92 -6.70 3.67 5.57
CA GLU A 92 -8.11 4.03 5.37
C GLU A 92 -8.28 5.48 4.88
N TYR A 93 -7.50 6.44 5.41
CA TYR A 93 -7.48 7.81 4.91
C TYR A 93 -6.96 7.86 3.47
N ALA A 94 -5.86 7.18 3.16
CA ALA A 94 -5.34 7.10 1.80
C ALA A 94 -6.36 6.46 0.82
N CYS A 95 -7.18 5.50 1.28
CA CYS A 95 -8.31 5.01 0.48
C CYS A 95 -9.39 6.08 0.24
N ALA A 96 -9.71 6.89 1.24
CA ALA A 96 -10.69 7.97 1.11
C ALA A 96 -10.19 9.05 0.14
N ASP A 97 -8.93 9.48 0.29
CA ASP A 97 -8.28 10.44 -0.60
C ASP A 97 -8.24 9.95 -2.07
N PHE A 98 -7.92 8.66 -2.28
CA PHE A 98 -7.99 8.03 -3.60
C PHE A 98 -9.42 8.13 -4.16
N GLN A 99 -10.43 7.77 -3.36
CA GLN A 99 -11.85 7.81 -3.78
C GLN A 99 -12.33 9.22 -4.11
N GLU A 100 -11.96 10.23 -3.32
CA GLU A 100 -12.32 11.63 -3.57
C GLU A 100 -11.69 12.17 -4.86
N ALA A 101 -10.45 11.76 -5.16
CA ALA A 101 -9.78 12.10 -6.42
C ALA A 101 -10.49 11.55 -7.69
N GLN A 102 -11.45 10.62 -7.56
CA GLN A 102 -12.22 10.07 -8.68
C GLN A 102 -13.57 10.77 -8.93
N ILE A 103 -13.94 11.70 -8.07
CA ILE A 103 -15.24 12.40 -8.10
C ILE A 103 -15.07 13.84 -8.61
N ARG A 104 -13.82 14.31 -8.71
CA ARG A 104 -13.44 15.70 -8.99
C ARG A 104 -13.35 16.01 -10.48
#